data_AF-A0A0D8XI30-F1
#
_entry.id   AF-A0A0D8XI30-F1
#
_cell.length_a   1.000
_cell.length_b   1.000
_cell.length_c   1.000
_cell.angle_alpha   90.00
_cell.angle_beta   90.00
_cell.angle_gamma   90.00
#
_symmetry.space_group_name_H-M   'P 1'
#
loop_
_entity.id
_entity.type
_entity.pdbx_description
1 polymer ?
#
loop_
_entity_poly.entity_id
_entity_poly.type
_entity_poly.pdbx_seq_one_letter_code
_entity_poly.pdbx_strand_id
1 'polypeptide(L)' 'MIPFLQMANGKTNRLGCAYEICADDFYEDYVLFVCTYGESKIRIGNPIYTRGPPCGSCRNKCTLNNRLCDV' A
#
# COMPACT_ATOMS: atom_id res chain seq x y z
N MET A 1 11.85 -5.90 3.12
CA MET A 1 11.66 -4.81 2.13
C MET A 1 10.37 -4.93 1.30
N ILE A 2 9.79 -6.12 1.14
CA ILE A 2 8.56 -6.35 0.35
C ILE A 2 7.34 -5.49 0.79
N PRO A 3 7.06 -5.32 2.10
CA PRO A 3 5.89 -4.52 2.53
C PRO A 3 5.96 -3.06 2.08
N PHE A 4 7.12 -2.43 2.22
CA PHE A 4 7.35 -1.05 1.79
C PHE A 4 7.07 -0.86 0.29
N LEU A 5 7.59 -1.75 -0.54
CA LEU A 5 7.43 -1.67 -1.99
C LEU A 5 5.97 -1.82 -2.42
N GLN A 6 5.21 -2.70 -1.76
CA GLN A 6 3.79 -2.87 -2.05
C GLN A 6 2.94 -1.67 -1.59
N MET A 7 3.28 -1.05 -0.45
CA MET A 7 2.64 0.18 0.02
C MET A 7 2.88 1.36 -0.93
N ALA A 8 4.10 1.49 -1.46
CA ALA A 8 4.48 2.59 -2.36
C ALA A 8 4.10 2.34 -3.83
N ASN A 9 3.48 1.20 -4.17
CA ASN A 9 3.13 0.87 -5.54
C ASN A 9 2.04 1.82 -6.07
N GLY A 10 2.39 2.69 -7.02
CA GLY A 10 1.50 3.71 -7.57
C GLY A 10 0.28 3.16 -8.33
N LYS A 11 0.23 1.84 -8.56
CA LYS A 11 -0.93 1.16 -9.17
C LYS A 11 -1.89 0.56 -8.13
N THR A 12 -1.54 0.54 -6.85
CA THR A 12 -2.39 0.04 -5.78
C THR A 12 -3.47 1.07 -5.44
N ASN A 13 -4.74 0.71 -5.58
CA ASN A 13 -5.89 1.57 -5.27
C ASN A 13 -6.90 0.93 -4.30
N ARG A 14 -6.58 -0.26 -3.78
CA ARG A 14 -7.40 -1.01 -2.82
C ARG A 14 -6.49 -1.58 -1.73
N LEU A 15 -6.92 -1.41 -0.49
CA LEU A 15 -6.25 -1.89 0.72
C LEU A 15 -7.32 -2.41 1.67
N GLY A 16 -7.11 -3.59 2.25
CA GLY A 16 -7.93 -4.13 3.33
C GLY A 16 -7.01 -4.69 4.40
N CYS A 17 -7.18 -4.25 5.65
CA CYS A 17 -6.40 -4.74 6.78
C CYS A 17 -7.32 -5.30 7.86
N ALA A 18 -6.80 -6.28 8.60
CA ALA A 18 -7.42 -6.84 9.78
C ALA A 18 -6.35 -6.99 10.87
N TYR A 19 -6.79 -7.04 12.12
CA TYR A 19 -5.92 -7.42 13.22
C TYR A 19 -6.63 -8.46 14.09
N GLU A 20 -5.84 -9.28 14.77
CA GLU A 20 -6.31 -10.28 15.72
C GLU A 20 -5.42 -10.23 16.98
N ILE A 21 -6.02 -10.35 18.16
CA ILE A 21 -5.29 -10.55 19.40
C ILE A 21 -5.19 -12.06 19.62
N CYS A 22 -3.99 -12.59 19.45
CA CYS A 22 -3.72 -14.00 19.63
C CYS A 22 -3.29 -14.25 21.08
N ALA A 23 -4.08 -15.06 21.79
CA ALA A 23 -3.66 -15.65 23.05
C ALA A 23 -2.91 -16.95 22.77
N ASP A 24 -1.80 -17.16 23.47
CA ASP A 24 -1.03 -18.39 23.40
C ASP A 24 -0.92 -18.96 24.82
N ASP A 25 -1.34 -20.21 25.03
CA ASP A 25 -1.37 -20.83 26.36
C ASP A 25 0.01 -20.88 27.05
N PHE A 26 1.10 -20.69 26.28
CA PHE A 26 2.49 -20.73 26.77
C PHE A 26 3.26 -19.40 26.62
N TYR A 27 2.69 -18.38 25.98
CA TYR A 27 3.36 -17.12 25.70
C TYR A 27 2.47 -15.90 26.00
N GLU A 28 3.08 -14.72 26.07
CA GLU A 28 2.33 -13.46 26.21
C GLU A 28 1.45 -13.21 24.98
N ASP A 29 0.27 -12.64 25.21
CA ASP A 29 -0.65 -12.22 24.16
C ASP A 29 0.06 -11.30 23.15
N TYR A 30 -0.20 -11.50 21.86
CA TYR A 30 0.35 -10.66 20.79
C TYR A 30 -0.72 -10.25 19.79
N VAL A 31 -0.48 -9.13 19.11
CA VAL A 31 -1.40 -8.61 18.09
C VAL A 31 -0.82 -8.87 16.71
N LEU A 32 -1.56 -9.59 15.88
CA LEU A 32 -1.23 -9.84 14.49
C LEU A 32 -1.95 -8.83 13.60
N PHE A 33 -1.21 -8.01 12.86
CA PHE A 33 -1.76 -7.13 11.82
C PHE A 33 -1.50 -7.72 10.43
N VAL A 34 -2.55 -7.87 9.62
CA VAL A 34 -2.45 -8.35 8.24
C VAL A 34 -3.12 -7.37 7.30
N CYS A 35 -2.40 -6.93 6.27
CA CYS A 35 -2.93 -6.11 5.19
C CYS A 35 -2.86 -6.86 3.86
N THR A 36 -3.94 -6.79 3.10
CA THR A 36 -4.05 -7.26 1.73
C THR A 36 -4.20 -6.06 0.80
N TYR A 37 -3.46 -6.10 -0.30
CA TYR A 37 -3.48 -5.07 -1.33
C TYR A 37 -4.23 -5.62 -2.54
N GLY A 38 -4.87 -4.73 -3.31
CA GLY A 38 -5.61 -5.10 -4.52
C GLY A 38 -4.76 -5.81 -5.60
N GLU A 39 -5.36 -6.04 -6.77
CA GLU A 39 -4.77 -6.85 -7.85
C GLU A 39 -3.38 -6.38 -8.32
N SER A 40 -3.11 -5.08 -8.19
CA SER A 40 -1.81 -4.46 -8.49
C SER A 40 -0.73 -4.88 -7.48
N LYS A 41 -0.17 -6.08 -7.67
CA LYS A 41 1.01 -6.54 -6.92
C LYS A 41 2.31 -6.06 -7.54
N ILE A 42 3.34 -5.84 -6.72
CA ILE A 42 4.69 -5.61 -7.22
C ILE A 42 5.17 -6.79 -8.05
N ARG A 43 5.95 -6.52 -9.10
CA ARG A 43 6.53 -7.54 -9.98
C ARG A 43 7.97 -7.14 -10.29
N ILE A 44 8.86 -8.14 -10.32
CA ILE A 44 10.26 -7.93 -10.71
C ILE A 44 10.31 -7.34 -12.13
N GLY A 45 11.19 -6.36 -12.35
CA GLY A 45 11.33 -5.66 -13.63
C GLY A 45 10.33 -4.54 -13.88
N ASN A 46 9.27 -4.41 -13.07
CA ASN A 46 8.33 -3.30 -13.17
C ASN A 46 8.68 -2.18 -12.18
N PRO A 47 8.62 -0.89 -12.59
CA PRO A 47 8.80 0.22 -11.67
C PRO A 47 7.65 0.25 -10.65
N ILE A 48 7.97 0.60 -9.39
CA ILE A 48 7.00 0.72 -8.30
C ILE A 48 6.02 1.89 -8.55
N TYR A 49 6.50 2.98 -9.13
CA TYR A 49 5.69 4.13 -9.53
C TYR A 49 6.32 4.81 -10.74
N THR A 50 5.52 5.58 -11.49
CA THR A 50 6.00 6.38 -12.61
C THR A 50 6.81 7.57 -12.07
N ARG A 51 8.04 7.74 -12.55
CA ARG A 51 8.87 8.90 -12.18
C ARG A 51 8.37 10.16 -12.88
N GLY A 52 8.38 11.29 -12.18
CA GLY A 52 7.97 12.58 -12.72
C GLY A 52 7.65 13.59 -11.61
N PRO A 53 7.28 14.83 -11.97
CA PRO A 53 6.75 15.78 -11.00
C PRO A 53 5.46 15.22 -10.38
N PRO A 54 5.17 15.55 -9.11
CA PRO A 54 3.94 15.13 -8.47
C PRO A 54 2.73 15.56 -9.30
N CYS A 55 1.76 14.67 -9.40
CA CYS A 55 0.57 14.86 -10.22
C CYS A 55 0.74 15.00 -11.74
N GLY A 56 1.95 14.86 -12.29
CA GLY A 56 2.20 14.99 -13.73
C GLY A 56 1.42 13.97 -14.59
N SER A 57 0.99 12.85 -14.02
CA SER A 57 0.17 11.83 -14.68
C SER A 57 -1.29 11.80 -14.23
N CYS A 58 -1.71 12.67 -13.31
CA CYS A 58 -3.11 12.73 -12.87
C CYS A 58 -3.92 13.55 -13.88
N ARG A 59 -5.05 13.01 -14.39
CA ARG A 59 -5.94 13.70 -15.35
C ARG A 59 -6.77 14.81 -14.67
N ASN A 60 -6.12 15.84 -14.13
CA ASN A 60 -6.69 16.93 -13.30
C ASN A 60 -7.31 16.48 -11.96
N LYS A 61 -7.12 15.23 -11.58
CA LYS A 61 -7.54 14.66 -10.29
C LYS A 61 -6.36 14.65 -9.30
N CYS A 62 -5.78 15.82 -9.01
CA CYS A 62 -4.64 15.91 -8.09
C CYS A 62 -5.10 16.49 -6.75
N THR A 63 -4.78 15.82 -5.66
CA THR A 63 -4.99 16.34 -4.32
C THR A 63 -3.91 17.37 -3.97
N LEU A 64 -4.32 18.61 -3.62
CA LEU A 64 -3.41 19.73 -3.36
C LEU A 64 -2.43 19.49 -2.21
N ASN A 65 -2.85 18.78 -1.15
CA ASN A 65 -2.04 18.60 0.05
C ASN A 65 -1.16 17.34 0.01
N ASN A 66 -1.70 16.24 -0.51
CA ASN A 66 -1.04 14.94 -0.44
C ASN A 66 -0.28 14.59 -1.71
N ARG A 67 -0.44 15.38 -2.78
CA ARG A 67 0.16 15.16 -4.10
C ARG A 67 -0.14 13.76 -4.66
N LEU A 68 -1.32 13.23 -4.33
CA LEU A 68 -1.84 11.94 -4.80
C LEU A 68 -2.87 12.16 -5.90
N CYS A 69 -2.98 11.20 -6.82
CA CYS A 69 -4.09 11.17 -7.77
C CYS A 69 -5.37 10.69 -7.06
N ASP A 70 -6.49 11.38 -7.32
CA ASP A 70 -7.83 10.96 -6.92
C ASP A 70 -8.45 10.04 -7.99
N VAL A 71 -9.41 9.21 -7.57
CA VAL A 71 -10.02 8.14 -8.39
C VAL A 71 -11.06 8.69 -9.35
#